data_AF-A0A7S0ECT5-F1
#
_entry.id   AF-A0A7S0ECT5-F1
#
_cell.length_a   1.000
_cell.length_b   1.000
_cell.length_c   1.000
_cell.angle_alpha   90.00
_cell.angle_beta   90.00
_cell.angle_gamma   90.00
#
_symmetry.space_group_name_H-M   'P 1'
#
loop_
_entity.id
_entity.type
_entity.pdbx_description
1 polymer ?
#
loop_
_entity_poly.entity_id
_entity_poly.type
_entity_poly.pdbx_seq_one_letter_code
_entity_poly.pdbx_strand_id
1 'polypeptide(L)'
;QDWVDSMWWQVGAAIAAALAAYGYRTLSHAGTFHKVVVEKKSFDACRIVYKKYVGKYSDCGTKFGEVVALTNEVIKEMENTIYRSVGVWIDDPTKVPANKTRYAIGIFLPEGETGKAIEKTLAANGYESQDLPRATCVTTSFPFNGLLSIIIGVNKVYPALRKAALEANEPNPGPYFELHFVDPMATGCTNGLVYHYGVVDHQKHFLLGLPDSSEYLKEIRQAEDGKEH
;
A
#
# COMPACT_ATOMS: atom_id res chain seq x y z
N GLN A 1 -7.22 -45.85 -35.98
CA GLN A 1 -7.92 -45.25 -34.84
C GLN A 1 -6.93 -44.97 -33.71
N ASP A 2 -6.18 -45.98 -33.25
CA ASP A 2 -5.28 -45.90 -32.10
C ASP A 2 -4.18 -44.83 -32.18
N TRP A 3 -3.62 -44.57 -33.36
CA TRP A 3 -2.60 -43.52 -33.52
C TRP A 3 -3.20 -42.11 -33.32
N VAL A 4 -4.44 -41.91 -33.78
CA VAL A 4 -5.11 -40.60 -33.69
C VAL A 4 -5.46 -40.31 -32.24
N ASP A 5 -5.93 -41.29 -31.48
CA ASP A 5 -6.23 -41.15 -30.05
C ASP A 5 -4.96 -40.93 -29.22
N SER A 6 -3.87 -41.66 -29.53
CA SER A 6 -2.55 -41.43 -28.92
C SER A 6 -2.01 -40.03 -29.23
N MET A 7 -2.23 -39.52 -30.45
CA MET A 7 -1.82 -38.18 -30.85
C MET A 7 -2.60 -37.10 -30.08
N TRP A 8 -3.93 -37.25 -29.93
CA TRP A 8 -4.74 -36.31 -29.17
C TRP A 8 -4.41 -36.31 -27.67
N TRP A 9 -4.08 -37.48 -27.09
CA TRP A 9 -3.58 -37.55 -25.72
C TRP A 9 -2.27 -36.78 -25.54
N GLN A 10 -1.30 -36.96 -26.45
CA GLN A 10 -0.03 -36.24 -26.41
C GLN A 10 -0.22 -34.72 -26.57
N VAL A 11 -1.08 -34.29 -27.48
CA VAL A 11 -1.44 -32.88 -27.66
C VAL A 11 -2.10 -32.32 -26.40
N GLY A 12 -3.06 -33.05 -25.82
CA GLY A 12 -3.72 -32.67 -24.57
C GLY A 12 -2.74 -32.53 -23.40
N ALA A 13 -1.83 -33.49 -23.25
CA ALA A 13 -0.79 -33.46 -22.23
C ALA A 13 0.17 -32.27 -22.42
N ALA A 14 0.58 -31.99 -23.66
CA ALA A 14 1.45 -30.85 -23.98
C ALA A 14 0.77 -29.51 -23.66
N ILE A 15 -0.51 -29.36 -24.00
CA ILE A 15 -1.30 -28.15 -23.67
C ILE A 15 -1.41 -28.00 -22.15
N ALA A 16 -1.74 -29.06 -21.42
CA ALA A 16 -1.84 -29.03 -19.97
C ALA A 16 -0.50 -28.63 -19.31
N ALA A 17 0.62 -29.18 -19.78
CA ALA A 17 1.95 -28.82 -19.31
C ALA A 17 2.30 -27.36 -19.59
N ALA A 18 1.97 -26.83 -20.77
CA ALA A 18 2.19 -25.43 -21.13
C ALA A 18 1.37 -24.47 -20.25
N LEU A 19 0.09 -24.80 -20.00
CA LEU A 19 -0.77 -24.02 -19.10
C LEU A 19 -0.25 -24.05 -17.65
N ALA A 20 0.21 -25.20 -17.17
CA ALA A 20 0.81 -25.33 -15.84
C ALA A 20 2.10 -24.50 -15.72
N ALA A 21 2.97 -24.54 -16.73
CA ALA A 21 4.20 -23.74 -16.77
C ALA A 21 3.89 -22.23 -16.81
N TYR A 22 2.90 -21.82 -17.59
CA TYR A 22 2.44 -20.44 -17.65
C TYR A 22 1.85 -19.99 -16.30
N GLY A 23 0.99 -20.80 -15.69
CA GLY A 23 0.42 -20.54 -14.37
C GLY A 23 1.49 -20.42 -13.28
N TYR A 24 2.45 -21.35 -13.26
CA TYR A 24 3.58 -21.31 -12.32
C TYR A 24 4.42 -20.03 -12.49
N ARG A 25 4.71 -19.63 -13.73
CA ARG A 25 5.43 -18.39 -14.02
C ARG A 25 4.67 -17.17 -13.52
N THR A 26 3.37 -17.08 -13.79
CA THR A 26 2.52 -15.96 -13.35
C THR A 26 2.44 -15.88 -11.83
N LEU A 27 2.24 -17.01 -11.14
CA LEU A 27 2.21 -17.07 -9.67
C LEU A 27 3.55 -16.72 -9.04
N SER A 28 4.65 -17.17 -9.64
CA SER A 28 6.00 -16.82 -9.20
C SER A 28 6.26 -15.33 -9.34
N HIS A 29 5.91 -14.75 -10.50
CA HIS A 29 6.06 -13.32 -10.76
C HIS A 29 5.17 -12.45 -9.85
N ALA A 30 3.99 -12.93 -9.47
CA ALA A 30 3.11 -12.25 -8.52
C ALA A 30 3.60 -12.32 -7.06
N GLY A 31 4.66 -13.07 -6.75
CA GLY A 31 5.24 -13.15 -5.41
C GLY A 31 4.69 -14.28 -4.53
N THR A 32 3.98 -15.28 -5.10
CA THR A 32 3.44 -16.42 -4.33
C THR A 32 4.51 -17.10 -3.46
N PHE A 33 5.69 -17.32 -4.05
CA PHE A 33 6.83 -17.95 -3.38
C PHE A 33 7.77 -16.96 -2.69
N HIS A 34 7.47 -15.65 -2.74
CA HIS A 34 8.27 -14.62 -2.08
C HIS A 34 8.20 -14.81 -0.56
N LYS A 35 9.36 -14.92 0.09
CA LYS A 35 9.44 -15.03 1.55
C LYS A 35 9.31 -13.65 2.17
N VAL A 36 8.28 -13.46 3.00
CA VAL A 36 8.12 -12.24 3.79
C VAL A 36 9.09 -12.32 4.96
N VAL A 37 10.09 -11.45 4.96
CA VAL A 37 11.04 -11.28 6.07
C VAL A 37 10.71 -9.95 6.71
N VAL A 38 10.32 -9.98 7.98
CA VAL A 38 10.00 -8.78 8.75
C VAL A 38 11.21 -8.40 9.59
N GLU A 39 11.58 -7.12 9.51
CA GLU A 39 12.71 -6.56 10.22
C GLU A 39 12.25 -5.38 11.07
N LYS A 40 12.86 -5.19 12.23
CA LYS A 40 12.68 -3.99 13.04
C LYS A 40 13.70 -2.94 12.59
N LYS A 41 13.23 -1.78 12.15
CA LYS A 41 14.06 -0.69 11.63
C LYS A 41 13.57 0.66 12.15
N SER A 42 14.49 1.62 12.24
CA SER A 42 14.12 3.03 12.43
C SER A 42 13.59 3.57 11.09
N PHE A 43 12.46 4.25 11.14
CA PHE A 43 11.90 5.06 10.07
C PHE A 43 12.30 6.52 10.32
N ASP A 44 12.97 7.14 9.35
CA ASP A 44 13.48 8.50 9.53
C ASP A 44 12.37 9.55 9.51
N ALA A 45 12.64 10.65 10.22
CA ALA A 45 11.77 11.80 10.20
C ALA A 45 11.66 12.36 8.77
N CYS A 46 10.45 12.67 8.35
CA CYS A 46 10.18 13.13 6.99
C CYS A 46 8.88 13.92 6.93
N ARG A 47 8.73 14.71 5.87
CA ARG A 47 7.49 15.45 5.61
C ARG A 47 6.69 14.75 4.52
N ILE A 48 5.39 14.61 4.77
CA ILE A 48 4.46 14.04 3.81
C ILE A 48 3.40 15.05 3.42
N VAL A 49 2.89 14.92 2.19
CA VAL A 49 1.71 15.65 1.70
C VAL A 49 0.68 14.62 1.29
N TYR A 50 -0.52 14.71 1.84
CA TYR A 50 -1.52 13.66 1.74
C TYR A 50 -2.94 14.22 1.69
N LYS A 51 -3.88 13.40 1.25
CA LYS A 51 -5.31 13.67 1.30
C LYS A 51 -6.02 12.49 1.93
N LYS A 52 -6.96 12.79 2.82
CA LYS A 52 -7.74 11.81 3.58
C LYS A 52 -8.97 11.38 2.78
N TYR A 53 -9.29 10.10 2.86
CA TYR A 53 -10.40 9.48 2.16
C TYR A 53 -11.16 8.53 3.09
N VAL A 54 -12.46 8.41 2.82
CA VAL A 54 -13.33 7.41 3.43
C VAL A 54 -14.03 6.66 2.30
N GLY A 55 -13.95 5.33 2.33
CA GLY A 55 -14.51 4.48 1.28
C GLY A 55 -13.68 3.23 1.04
N LYS A 56 -14.00 2.51 -0.03
CA LYS A 56 -13.42 1.19 -0.30
C LYS A 56 -11.96 1.33 -0.70
N TYR A 57 -11.10 0.51 -0.10
CA TYR A 57 -9.68 0.45 -0.49
C TYR A 57 -9.47 0.07 -1.96
N SER A 58 -10.42 -0.65 -2.60
CA SER A 58 -10.38 -0.92 -4.04
C SER A 58 -10.31 0.34 -4.91
N ASP A 59 -10.76 1.48 -4.39
CA ASP A 59 -10.85 2.73 -5.14
C ASP A 59 -9.55 3.55 -5.01
N CYS A 60 -8.60 3.11 -4.18
CA CYS A 60 -7.35 3.83 -3.89
C CYS A 60 -6.46 4.02 -5.13
N GLY A 61 -6.54 3.11 -6.11
CA GLY A 61 -5.71 3.17 -7.32
C GLY A 61 -5.94 4.46 -8.11
N THR A 62 -7.19 4.93 -8.19
CA THR A 62 -7.52 6.21 -8.83
C THR A 62 -6.92 7.40 -8.08
N LYS A 63 -6.87 7.32 -6.74
CA LYS A 63 -6.32 8.37 -5.87
C LYS A 63 -4.80 8.43 -5.92
N PHE A 64 -4.14 7.28 -6.01
CA PHE A 64 -2.71 7.21 -6.34
C PHE A 64 -2.42 7.81 -7.72
N GLY A 65 -3.24 7.50 -8.73
CA GLY A 65 -3.10 8.06 -10.07
C GLY A 65 -3.22 9.59 -10.08
N GLU A 66 -4.17 10.15 -9.34
CA GLU A 66 -4.39 11.59 -9.21
C GLU A 66 -3.16 12.31 -8.61
N VAL A 67 -2.67 11.85 -7.44
CA VAL A 67 -1.51 12.49 -6.79
C VAL A 67 -0.24 12.36 -7.63
N VAL A 68 -0.04 11.20 -8.28
CA VAL A 68 1.11 10.95 -9.16
C VAL A 68 1.06 11.85 -10.38
N ALA A 69 -0.11 12.03 -11.01
CA ALA A 69 -0.27 12.92 -12.16
C ALA A 69 0.09 14.37 -11.81
N LEU A 70 -0.49 14.90 -10.73
CA LEU A 70 -0.19 16.25 -10.24
C LEU A 70 1.30 16.43 -9.88
N THR A 71 1.89 15.43 -9.23
CA THR A 71 3.32 15.48 -8.86
C THR A 71 4.22 15.44 -10.10
N ASN A 72 3.88 14.64 -11.10
CA ASN A 72 4.64 14.53 -12.34
C ASN A 72 4.59 15.80 -13.19
N GLU A 73 3.49 16.56 -13.16
CA GLU A 73 3.41 17.87 -13.82
C GLU A 73 4.49 18.83 -13.28
N VAL A 74 4.66 18.84 -11.96
CA VAL A 74 5.66 19.66 -11.28
C VAL A 74 7.09 19.17 -11.55
N ILE A 75 7.33 17.86 -11.48
CA ILE A 75 8.68 17.28 -11.62
C ILE A 75 9.21 17.40 -13.06
N LYS A 76 8.35 17.32 -14.08
CA LYS A 76 8.74 17.53 -15.48
C LYS A 76 9.40 18.89 -15.71
N GLU A 77 9.03 19.90 -14.91
CA GLU A 77 9.55 21.26 -15.04
C GLU A 77 10.87 21.49 -14.30
N MET A 78 11.26 20.62 -13.36
CA MET A 78 12.32 20.92 -12.38
C MET A 78 13.49 19.94 -12.30
N GLU A 79 13.45 18.81 -13.01
CA GLU A 79 14.45 17.71 -13.10
C GLU A 79 13.79 16.38 -12.70
N ASN A 80 13.95 15.36 -13.54
CA ASN A 80 13.29 14.05 -13.44
C ASN A 80 13.68 13.28 -12.17
N THR A 81 13.08 13.65 -11.05
CA THR A 81 13.43 13.18 -9.71
C THR A 81 12.52 12.02 -9.33
N ILE A 82 13.13 10.90 -8.92
CA ILE A 82 12.39 9.78 -8.32
C ILE A 82 11.83 10.24 -6.98
N TYR A 83 10.53 10.03 -6.78
CA TYR A 83 9.85 10.34 -5.53
C TYR A 83 9.12 9.11 -5.01
N ARG A 84 8.54 9.22 -3.81
CA ARG A 84 7.83 8.13 -3.14
C ARG A 84 6.39 8.53 -2.91
N SER A 85 5.44 7.77 -3.44
CA SER A 85 4.05 7.87 -3.03
C SER A 85 3.79 6.99 -1.80
N VAL A 86 2.79 7.38 -1.01
CA VAL A 86 2.45 6.74 0.26
C VAL A 86 0.96 6.47 0.35
N GLY A 87 0.62 5.27 0.81
CA GLY A 87 -0.71 4.92 1.29
C GLY A 87 -0.66 4.68 2.80
N VAL A 88 -1.54 5.33 3.56
CA VAL A 88 -1.69 5.13 5.00
C VAL A 88 -3.03 4.47 5.24
N TRP A 89 -2.98 3.26 5.80
CA TRP A 89 -4.13 2.40 6.06
C TRP A 89 -4.40 2.38 7.56
N ILE A 90 -5.53 2.97 7.95
CA ILE A 90 -5.86 3.20 9.35
C ILE A 90 -6.73 2.06 9.86
N ASP A 91 -7.78 1.74 9.11
CA ASP A 91 -8.76 0.77 9.54
C ASP A 91 -8.44 -0.66 9.05
N ASP A 92 -8.78 -1.63 9.89
CA ASP A 92 -8.75 -3.04 9.54
C ASP A 92 -9.97 -3.36 8.65
N PRO A 93 -9.77 -3.71 7.36
CA PRO A 93 -10.87 -3.94 6.41
C PRO A 93 -11.69 -5.20 6.75
N THR A 94 -11.21 -6.04 7.68
CA THR A 94 -11.97 -7.20 8.19
C THR A 94 -12.94 -6.82 9.30
N LYS A 95 -12.76 -5.64 9.92
CA LYS A 95 -13.56 -5.16 11.05
C LYS A 95 -14.43 -3.95 10.72
N VAL A 96 -13.92 -3.04 9.88
CA VAL A 96 -14.63 -1.82 9.49
C VAL A 96 -15.33 -2.07 8.15
N PRO A 97 -16.63 -1.70 8.00
CA PRO A 97 -17.33 -1.81 6.73
C PRO A 97 -16.59 -1.09 5.61
N ALA A 98 -16.53 -1.71 4.43
CA ALA A 98 -15.70 -1.21 3.31
C ALA A 98 -16.07 0.21 2.83
N ASN A 99 -17.29 0.70 3.06
CA ASN A 99 -17.69 2.07 2.74
C ASN A 99 -17.34 3.08 3.85
N LYS A 100 -16.84 2.62 5.00
CA LYS A 100 -16.46 3.44 6.16
C LYS A 100 -14.96 3.36 6.46
N THR A 101 -14.20 2.52 5.76
CA THR A 101 -12.75 2.43 5.93
C THR A 101 -12.07 3.74 5.57
N ARG A 102 -11.14 4.18 6.42
CA ARG A 102 -10.40 5.44 6.31
C ARG A 102 -8.97 5.16 5.89
N TYR A 103 -8.48 5.98 4.98
CA TYR A 103 -7.12 5.90 4.47
C TYR A 103 -6.65 7.28 3.99
N ALA A 104 -5.34 7.46 3.87
CA ALA A 104 -4.77 8.65 3.28
C ALA A 104 -3.80 8.27 2.16
N ILE A 105 -3.84 9.01 1.05
CA ILE A 105 -2.93 8.83 -0.07
C ILE A 105 -2.14 10.11 -0.28
N GLY A 106 -0.85 9.98 -0.57
CA GLY A 106 0.03 11.13 -0.66
C GLY A 106 1.39 10.81 -1.25
N ILE A 107 2.34 11.69 -0.96
CA ILE A 107 3.75 11.56 -1.30
C ILE A 107 4.66 11.97 -0.13
N PHE A 108 5.88 11.43 -0.11
CA PHE A 108 6.96 11.99 0.68
C PHE A 108 7.57 13.16 -0.09
N LEU A 109 7.73 14.29 0.59
CA LEU A 109 8.38 15.44 -0.02
C LEU A 109 9.89 15.18 -0.15
N PRO A 110 10.45 15.35 -1.36
CA PRO A 110 11.89 15.46 -1.51
C PRO A 110 12.39 16.74 -0.84
N GLU A 111 13.67 16.77 -0.48
CA GLU A 111 14.30 17.98 0.05
C GLU A 111 14.49 19.04 -1.05
N GLY A 112 14.64 20.30 -0.65
CA GLY A 112 14.93 21.41 -1.57
C GLY A 112 13.70 22.04 -2.25
N GLU A 113 13.95 22.74 -3.36
CA GLU A 113 12.92 23.54 -4.05
C GLU A 113 11.85 22.67 -4.73
N THR A 114 12.23 21.50 -5.25
CA THR A 114 11.29 20.53 -5.83
C THR A 114 10.21 20.13 -4.82
N GLY A 115 10.60 19.84 -3.57
CA GLY A 115 9.64 19.52 -2.51
C GLY A 115 8.66 20.65 -2.23
N LYS A 116 9.13 21.89 -2.12
CA LYS A 116 8.28 23.06 -1.88
C LYS A 116 7.28 23.31 -3.01
N ALA A 117 7.71 23.16 -4.26
CA ALA A 117 6.84 23.35 -5.42
C ALA A 117 5.77 22.25 -5.52
N ILE A 118 6.13 21.00 -5.21
CA ILE A 118 5.14 19.91 -5.14
C ILE A 118 4.16 20.16 -4.00
N GLU A 119 4.63 20.52 -2.79
CA GLU A 119 3.77 20.83 -1.64
C GLU A 119 2.77 21.94 -1.99
N LYS A 120 3.23 23.02 -2.64
CA LYS A 120 2.36 24.13 -3.08
C LYS A 120 1.28 23.67 -4.07
N THR A 121 1.67 22.86 -5.05
CA THR A 121 0.73 22.37 -6.09
C THR A 121 -0.30 21.43 -5.50
N LEU A 122 0.12 20.50 -4.64
CA LEU A 122 -0.79 19.57 -3.97
C LEU A 122 -1.69 20.30 -2.96
N ALA A 123 -1.18 21.28 -2.22
CA ALA A 123 -1.99 22.10 -1.32
C ALA A 123 -3.11 22.83 -2.06
N ALA A 124 -2.85 23.35 -3.26
CA ALA A 124 -3.88 23.96 -4.10
C ALA A 124 -4.98 22.97 -4.55
N ASN A 125 -4.70 21.66 -4.49
CA ASN A 125 -5.62 20.57 -4.83
C ASN A 125 -6.25 19.90 -3.58
N GLY A 126 -6.14 20.55 -2.42
CA GLY A 126 -6.76 20.11 -1.16
C GLY A 126 -5.99 18.98 -0.45
N TYR A 127 -4.69 18.89 -0.68
CA TYR A 127 -3.80 18.04 0.13
C TYR A 127 -3.28 18.82 1.33
N GLU A 128 -3.09 18.13 2.45
CA GLU A 128 -2.53 18.64 3.69
C GLU A 128 -1.10 18.14 3.85
N SER A 129 -0.26 18.87 4.59
CA SER A 129 1.11 18.45 4.88
C SER A 129 1.36 18.24 6.38
N GLN A 130 2.21 17.28 6.70
CA GLN A 130 2.56 16.96 8.08
C GLN A 130 3.98 16.41 8.18
N ASP A 131 4.68 16.81 9.24
CA ASP A 131 5.96 16.21 9.62
C ASP A 131 5.73 14.94 10.44
N LEU A 132 6.34 13.85 10.02
CA LEU A 132 6.38 12.59 10.73
C LEU A 132 7.69 12.52 11.53
N PRO A 133 7.63 12.22 12.84
CA PRO A 133 8.83 12.06 13.63
C PRO A 133 9.56 10.78 13.24
N ARG A 134 10.84 10.67 13.64
CA ARG A 134 11.54 9.40 13.60
C ARG A 134 10.79 8.40 14.48
N ALA A 135 10.54 7.21 13.95
CA ALA A 135 9.79 6.17 14.64
C ALA A 135 10.44 4.81 14.49
N THR A 136 10.18 3.93 15.44
CA THR A 136 10.51 2.51 15.31
C THR A 136 9.40 1.82 14.53
N CYS A 137 9.76 1.05 13.50
CA CYS A 137 8.81 0.32 12.68
C CYS A 137 9.21 -1.16 12.53
N VAL A 138 8.21 -2.02 12.39
CA VAL A 138 8.40 -3.32 11.74
C VAL A 138 8.16 -3.15 10.24
N THR A 139 9.07 -3.63 9.40
CA THR A 139 9.00 -3.40 7.96
C THR A 139 9.32 -4.65 7.16
N THR A 140 8.76 -4.72 5.96
CA THR A 140 9.06 -5.74 4.96
C THR A 140 8.81 -5.18 3.56
N SER A 141 9.32 -5.86 2.54
CA SER A 141 9.04 -5.52 1.15
C SER A 141 8.41 -6.70 0.42
N PHE A 142 7.48 -6.38 -0.48
CA PHE A 142 6.77 -7.38 -1.27
C PHE A 142 6.67 -6.96 -2.75
N PRO A 143 6.73 -7.91 -3.70
CA PRO A 143 6.49 -7.62 -5.11
C PRO A 143 5.15 -6.92 -5.36
N PHE A 144 5.13 -6.04 -6.35
CA PHE A 144 3.97 -5.28 -6.78
C PHE A 144 3.87 -5.32 -8.30
N ASN A 145 3.53 -6.50 -8.82
CA ASN A 145 3.51 -6.81 -10.25
C ASN A 145 2.09 -6.95 -10.81
N GLY A 146 1.11 -6.26 -10.21
CA GLY A 146 -0.29 -6.26 -10.61
C GLY A 146 -1.25 -6.78 -9.54
N LEU A 147 -2.53 -6.91 -9.91
CA LEU A 147 -3.63 -7.22 -8.98
C LEU A 147 -3.41 -8.50 -8.17
N LEU A 148 -2.93 -9.57 -8.82
CA LEU A 148 -2.66 -10.83 -8.13
C LEU A 148 -1.57 -10.66 -7.04
N SER A 149 -0.56 -9.83 -7.33
CA SER A 149 0.52 -9.50 -6.40
C SER A 149 0.01 -8.74 -5.19
N ILE A 150 -0.92 -7.78 -5.39
CA ILE A 150 -1.59 -7.04 -4.33
C ILE A 150 -2.36 -8.00 -3.40
N ILE A 151 -3.18 -8.89 -3.99
CA ILE A 151 -4.00 -9.84 -3.21
C ILE A 151 -3.10 -10.78 -2.39
N ILE A 152 -2.05 -11.33 -3.00
CA ILE A 152 -1.10 -12.21 -2.29
C ILE A 152 -0.35 -11.42 -1.22
N GLY A 153 0.10 -10.22 -1.53
CA GLY A 153 0.83 -9.33 -0.63
C GLY A 153 0.03 -9.03 0.62
N VAL A 154 -1.23 -8.59 0.48
CA VAL A 154 -2.11 -8.29 1.62
C VAL A 154 -2.26 -9.52 2.54
N ASN A 155 -2.49 -10.70 1.96
CA ASN A 155 -2.69 -11.93 2.74
C ASN A 155 -1.42 -12.46 3.43
N LYS A 156 -0.22 -12.10 2.95
CA LYS A 156 1.04 -12.58 3.53
C LYS A 156 1.72 -11.55 4.43
N VAL A 157 1.71 -10.29 4.02
CA VAL A 157 2.45 -9.20 4.67
C VAL A 157 1.79 -8.78 5.97
N TYR A 158 0.49 -8.47 5.95
CA TYR A 158 -0.20 -7.95 7.15
C TYR A 158 -0.18 -8.94 8.32
N PRO A 159 -0.47 -10.25 8.14
CA PRO A 159 -0.32 -11.22 9.23
C PRO A 159 1.12 -11.33 9.76
N ALA A 160 2.13 -11.25 8.87
CA ALA A 160 3.52 -11.31 9.27
C ALA A 160 3.95 -10.07 10.08
N LEU A 161 3.57 -8.86 9.63
CA LEU A 161 3.82 -7.62 10.36
C LEU A 161 3.13 -7.62 11.71
N ARG A 162 1.86 -8.05 11.78
CA ARG A 162 1.11 -8.16 13.03
C ARG A 162 1.79 -9.11 14.00
N LYS A 163 2.20 -10.29 13.53
CA LYS A 163 2.93 -11.26 14.35
C LYS A 163 4.23 -10.68 14.90
N ALA A 164 5.04 -10.04 14.05
CA ALA A 164 6.31 -9.45 14.46
C ALA A 164 6.14 -8.32 15.49
N ALA A 165 5.08 -7.51 15.36
CA ALA A 165 4.79 -6.49 16.35
C ALA A 165 4.33 -7.06 17.70
N LEU A 166 3.50 -8.11 17.68
CA LEU A 166 3.10 -8.83 18.91
C LEU A 166 4.32 -9.44 19.61
N GLU A 167 5.25 -10.04 18.87
CA GLU A 167 6.52 -10.55 19.41
C GLU A 167 7.41 -9.44 19.99
N ALA A 168 7.25 -8.20 19.53
CA ALA A 168 7.89 -7.03 20.10
C ALA A 168 7.18 -6.46 21.35
N ASN A 169 6.18 -7.18 21.90
CA ASN A 169 5.29 -6.76 22.99
C ASN A 169 4.38 -5.56 22.65
N GLU A 170 4.03 -5.40 21.38
CA GLU A 170 3.15 -4.31 20.92
C GLU A 170 1.77 -4.86 20.55
N PRO A 171 0.75 -4.71 21.42
CA PRO A 171 -0.55 -5.36 21.24
C PRO A 171 -1.37 -4.76 20.09
N ASN A 172 -1.05 -3.54 19.64
CA ASN A 172 -1.78 -2.85 18.58
C ASN A 172 -0.82 -2.29 17.51
N PRO A 173 -0.34 -3.11 16.56
CA PRO A 173 0.42 -2.59 15.44
C PRO A 173 -0.50 -1.79 14.52
N GLY A 174 -0.35 -0.47 14.53
CA GLY A 174 -1.09 0.43 13.65
C GLY A 174 -0.66 1.88 13.88
N PRO A 175 -0.86 2.79 12.90
CA PRO A 175 -1.32 2.52 11.54
C PRO A 175 -0.24 1.84 10.68
N TYR A 176 -0.68 1.20 9.59
CA TYR A 176 0.21 0.65 8.58
C TYR A 176 0.33 1.61 7.42
N PHE A 177 1.53 1.73 6.86
CA PHE A 177 1.75 2.53 5.66
C PHE A 177 2.58 1.79 4.63
N GLU A 178 2.31 2.10 3.37
CA GLU A 178 2.90 1.48 2.19
C GLU A 178 3.62 2.56 1.39
N LEU A 179 4.84 2.27 0.97
CA LEU A 179 5.65 3.17 0.16
C LEU A 179 5.88 2.54 -1.21
N HIS A 180 5.61 3.35 -2.23
CA HIS A 180 5.81 3.03 -3.62
C HIS A 180 6.82 4.02 -4.19
N PHE A 181 7.92 3.53 -4.76
CA PHE A 181 8.86 4.37 -5.47
C PHE A 181 8.31 4.64 -6.88
N VAL A 182 8.29 5.89 -7.31
CA VAL A 182 7.70 6.31 -8.58
C VAL A 182 8.78 6.95 -9.45
N ASP A 183 9.00 6.41 -10.65
CA ASP A 183 9.71 7.14 -11.71
C ASP A 183 8.70 8.03 -12.42
N PRO A 184 8.98 9.31 -12.63
CA PRO A 184 8.15 10.13 -13.50
C PRO A 184 8.25 9.71 -14.98
N MET A 185 9.31 8.99 -15.39
CA MET A 185 9.54 8.55 -16.77
C MET A 185 9.14 7.10 -17.05
N ALA A 186 8.85 6.32 -16.01
CA ALA A 186 8.34 4.96 -16.13
C ALA A 186 6.81 4.98 -15.97
N THR A 187 6.13 4.02 -16.61
CA THR A 187 4.67 3.87 -16.51
C THR A 187 4.20 3.22 -15.20
N GLY A 188 4.92 3.42 -14.08
CA GLY A 188 4.57 2.82 -12.79
C GLY A 188 5.66 2.84 -11.71
N CYS A 189 5.52 1.94 -10.73
CA CYS A 189 6.42 1.83 -9.59
C CYS A 189 7.83 1.36 -10.02
N THR A 190 8.88 2.08 -9.63
CA THR A 190 10.26 1.64 -9.87
C THR A 190 10.57 0.49 -8.93
N ASN A 191 11.19 -0.56 -9.47
CA ASN A 191 11.60 -1.80 -8.79
C ASN A 191 10.49 -2.83 -8.53
N GLY A 192 9.23 -2.54 -8.85
CA GLY A 192 8.13 -3.52 -8.67
C GLY A 192 8.02 -4.04 -7.24
N LEU A 193 8.43 -3.24 -6.25
CA LEU A 193 8.38 -3.57 -4.83
C LEU A 193 7.58 -2.49 -4.09
N VAL A 194 6.81 -2.93 -3.10
CA VAL A 194 6.18 -2.05 -2.12
C VAL A 194 6.78 -2.34 -0.76
N TYR A 195 7.13 -1.28 -0.05
CA TYR A 195 7.64 -1.36 1.30
C TYR A 195 6.50 -1.11 2.26
N HIS A 196 6.24 -2.08 3.13
CA HIS A 196 5.20 -1.99 4.15
C HIS A 196 5.85 -1.70 5.49
N TYR A 197 5.23 -0.82 6.26
CA TYR A 197 5.69 -0.43 7.58
C TYR A 197 4.51 -0.50 8.55
N GLY A 198 4.70 -1.18 9.67
CA GLY A 198 3.86 -1.08 10.84
C GLY A 198 4.57 -0.24 11.90
N VAL A 199 3.96 0.90 12.25
CA VAL A 199 4.49 1.82 13.26
C VAL A 199 4.38 1.20 14.65
N VAL A 200 5.49 1.17 15.38
CA VAL A 200 5.54 0.65 16.76
C VAL A 200 5.38 1.77 17.78
N ASP A 201 6.17 2.84 17.67
CA ASP A 201 6.10 3.99 18.57
C ASP A 201 5.55 5.24 17.85
N HIS A 202 5.17 6.29 18.60
CA HIS A 202 4.66 7.55 18.03
C HIS A 202 3.45 7.41 17.08
N GLN A 203 2.68 6.32 17.20
CA GLN A 203 1.57 5.94 16.31
C GLN A 203 0.59 7.09 16.02
N LYS A 204 0.32 7.94 17.02
CA LYS A 204 -0.57 9.11 16.91
C LYS A 204 -0.17 10.08 15.79
N HIS A 205 1.13 10.28 15.56
CA HIS A 205 1.59 11.14 14.46
C HIS A 205 1.29 10.50 13.10
N PHE A 206 1.40 9.19 13.00
CA PHE A 206 1.18 8.44 11.76
C PHE A 206 -0.31 8.22 11.46
N LEU A 207 -1.21 8.51 12.41
CA LEU A 207 -2.66 8.52 12.19
C LEU A 207 -3.15 9.78 11.45
N LEU A 208 -2.29 10.77 11.21
CA LEU A 208 -2.61 11.95 10.41
C LEU A 208 -3.81 12.76 10.95
N GLY A 209 -3.90 12.82 12.28
CA GLY A 209 -4.99 13.48 13.00
C GLY A 209 -6.32 12.74 12.95
N LEU A 210 -6.37 11.52 12.40
CA LEU A 210 -7.57 10.68 12.42
C LEU A 210 -7.66 9.88 13.74
N PRO A 211 -8.87 9.66 14.27
CA PRO A 211 -9.07 8.81 15.45
C PRO A 211 -8.56 7.38 15.21
N ASP A 212 -8.11 6.71 16.26
CA ASP A 212 -7.77 5.29 16.20
C ASP A 212 -9.00 4.48 15.77
N SER A 213 -8.77 3.38 15.05
CA SER A 213 -9.81 2.49 14.51
C SER A 213 -10.75 1.94 15.58
N SER A 214 -10.25 1.74 16.81
CA SER A 214 -11.06 1.30 17.96
C SER A 214 -12.01 2.39 18.48
N GLU A 215 -11.60 3.65 18.47
CA GLU A 215 -12.45 4.80 18.82
C GLU A 215 -13.50 5.01 17.74
N TYR A 216 -13.09 4.96 16.47
CA TYR A 216 -13.98 5.11 15.32
C TYR A 216 -15.07 4.02 15.26
N LEU A 217 -14.73 2.78 15.61
CA LEU A 217 -15.73 1.70 15.70
C LEU A 217 -16.78 1.95 16.79
N LYS A 218 -16.42 2.62 17.90
CA LYS A 218 -17.39 3.01 18.93
C LYS A 218 -18.33 4.10 18.41
N GLU A 219 -17.78 5.09 17.71
CA GLU A 219 -18.57 6.17 17.09
C GLU A 219 -19.57 5.62 16.07
N ILE A 220 -19.14 4.68 15.21
CA ILE A 220 -20.03 4.03 14.24
C ILE A 220 -21.19 3.34 14.94
N ARG A 221 -20.92 2.54 15.98
CA ARG A 221 -21.95 1.80 16.72
C ARG A 221 -22.95 2.75 17.38
N GLN A 222 -22.46 3.78 18.07
CA GLN A 222 -23.31 4.79 18.70
C GLN A 222 -24.22 5.52 17.70
N ALA A 223 -23.69 5.83 16.51
CA ALA A 223 -24.47 6.48 15.45
C ALA A 223 -25.49 5.55 14.77
N GLU A 224 -25.29 4.23 14.83
CA GLU A 224 -26.24 3.22 14.33
C GLU A 224 -27.35 2.99 15.37
N ASP A 225 -27.00 2.82 16.65
CA ASP A 225 -27.95 2.65 17.75
C ASP A 225 -28.87 3.89 17.90
N GLY A 226 -28.33 5.10 17.69
CA GLY A 226 -29.10 6.35 17.75
C GLY A 226 -30.06 6.59 16.58
N LYS A 227 -30.04 5.75 15.53
CA LYS A 227 -30.98 5.82 14.39
C LYS A 227 -32.17 4.85 14.52
N GLU A 228 -32.16 3.97 15.52
CA GLU A 228 -33.27 3.05 15.81
C GLU A 228 -34.32 3.63 16.78
N HIS A 229 -34.24 4.92 17.09
CA HIS A 229 -35.21 5.68 17.90
C HIS A 229 -35.80 6.85 17.12
#